data_AF-A0A9W8MP69-F1
#
_entry.id   AF-A0A9W8MP69-F1
#
_cell.length_a   1.000
_cell.length_b   1.000
_cell.length_c   1.000
_cell.angle_alpha   90.00
_cell.angle_beta   90.00
_cell.angle_gamma   90.00
#
_symmetry.space_group_name_H-M   'P 1'
#
loop_
_entity.id
_entity.type
_entity.pdbx_description
1 polymer ?
#
loop_
_entity_poly.entity_id
_entity_poly.type
_entity_poly.pdbx_seq_one_letter_code
_entity_poly.pdbx_strand_id
1 'polypeptide(L)'
;MCKQIDETWLAEFAQKISTPWDFTAVHINKNNLDGVKKDIAHYMTYGKPIWVTEFACVNDHDGFVPCTDQKEINNFIDDVVPYFESEPNVYAYAYSNGLGLGDVWPLMNGDSLSESGRTYLAAISRYH
;
A
#
# COMPACT_ATOMS: atom_id res chain seq x y z
N MET A 1 -0.59 -14.76 7.87
CA MET A 1 -1.63 -14.05 7.10
C MET A 1 -1.61 -12.61 7.54
N CYS A 2 -1.39 -11.66 6.64
CA CYS A 2 -1.43 -10.23 6.98
C CYS A 2 -2.88 -9.86 7.29
N LYS A 3 -3.15 -9.39 8.51
CA LYS A 3 -4.53 -9.17 8.94
C LYS A 3 -5.20 -7.98 8.23
N GLN A 4 -4.48 -6.88 7.95
CA GLN A 4 -5.01 -5.71 7.22
C GLN A 4 -6.40 -5.29 7.75
N ILE A 5 -7.49 -5.37 6.96
CA ILE A 5 -8.86 -5.12 7.45
C ILE A 5 -9.27 -5.98 8.66
N ASP A 6 -8.70 -7.17 8.83
CA ASP A 6 -9.01 -8.10 9.93
C ASP A 6 -8.11 -7.86 11.15
N GLU A 7 -7.37 -6.75 11.19
CA GLU A 7 -6.54 -6.42 12.35
C GLU A 7 -7.40 -6.14 13.58
N THR A 8 -6.93 -6.64 14.73
CA THR A 8 -7.51 -6.33 16.04
C THR A 8 -6.50 -5.70 16.98
N TRP A 9 -5.22 -5.71 16.58
CA TRP A 9 -4.12 -5.31 17.45
C TRP A 9 -4.07 -3.80 17.60
N LEU A 10 -4.28 -3.04 16.51
CA LEU A 10 -4.29 -1.58 16.57
C LEU A 10 -5.49 -1.10 17.36
N ALA A 11 -6.65 -1.76 17.21
CA ALA A 11 -7.84 -1.46 17.98
C ALA A 11 -7.62 -1.64 19.49
N GLU A 12 -6.96 -2.73 19.88
CA GLU A 12 -6.60 -2.99 21.29
C GLU A 12 -5.53 -2.01 21.79
N PHE A 13 -4.53 -1.71 20.97
CA PHE A 13 -3.46 -0.77 21.30
C PHE A 13 -4.02 0.63 21.53
N ALA A 14 -4.94 1.10 20.68
CA ALA A 14 -5.61 2.40 20.79
C ALA A 14 -6.28 2.61 22.15
N GLN A 15 -6.86 1.54 22.72
CA GLN A 15 -7.54 1.57 24.00
C GLN A 15 -6.59 1.62 25.21
N LYS A 16 -5.32 1.25 25.01
CA LYS A 16 -4.34 1.08 26.09
C LYS A 16 -3.35 2.23 26.23
N ILE A 17 -3.22 3.07 25.20
CA ILE A 17 -2.30 4.20 25.22
C ILE A 17 -2.96 5.44 25.85
N SER A 18 -2.18 6.23 26.59
CA SER A 18 -2.60 7.53 27.11
C SER A 18 -2.32 8.69 26.15
N THR A 19 -1.38 8.48 25.22
CA THR A 19 -1.00 9.45 24.20
C THR A 19 -1.40 8.89 22.83
N PRO A 20 -2.47 9.41 22.22
CA PRO A 20 -2.89 9.00 20.88
C PRO A 20 -1.84 9.36 19.82
N TRP A 21 -1.82 8.63 18.71
CA TRP A 21 -1.03 9.00 17.54
C TRP A 21 -1.72 10.11 16.72
N ASP A 22 -0.93 10.77 15.87
CA ASP A 22 -1.39 11.86 15.01
C ASP A 22 -1.93 11.37 13.66
N PHE A 23 -1.31 10.32 13.09
CA PHE A 23 -1.71 9.68 11.84
C PHE A 23 -1.59 8.16 11.94
N THR A 24 -2.46 7.44 11.22
CA THR A 24 -2.46 5.98 11.18
C THR A 24 -1.52 5.52 10.08
N ALA A 25 -0.41 4.86 10.44
CA ALA A 25 0.50 4.22 9.49
C ALA A 25 -0.05 2.84 9.10
N VAL A 26 -0.13 2.57 7.79
CA VAL A 26 -0.72 1.34 7.25
C VAL A 26 0.17 0.70 6.19
N HIS A 27 0.16 -0.63 6.14
CA HIS A 27 0.78 -1.42 5.08
C HIS A 27 -0.34 -2.07 4.25
N ILE A 28 -0.36 -1.83 2.94
CA ILE A 28 -1.40 -2.31 2.02
C ILE A 28 -0.81 -3.32 1.04
N ASN A 29 -1.20 -4.58 1.18
CA ASN A 29 -0.79 -5.69 0.32
C ASN A 29 -2.04 -6.26 -0.33
N LYS A 30 -2.38 -5.74 -1.51
CA LYS A 30 -3.57 -6.07 -2.29
C LYS A 30 -3.19 -6.16 -3.77
N ASN A 31 -3.93 -6.90 -4.58
CA ASN A 31 -3.68 -7.01 -6.02
C ASN A 31 -4.68 -6.23 -6.87
N ASN A 32 -5.55 -5.43 -6.27
CA ASN A 32 -6.54 -4.62 -6.97
C ASN A 32 -6.95 -3.40 -6.14
N LEU A 33 -7.45 -2.37 -6.82
CA LEU A 33 -7.87 -1.11 -6.20
C LEU A 33 -9.01 -1.26 -5.20
N ASP A 34 -9.95 -2.19 -5.40
CA ASP A 34 -11.06 -2.42 -4.47
C ASP A 34 -10.57 -2.92 -3.11
N GLY A 35 -9.54 -3.78 -3.10
CA GLY A 35 -8.84 -4.20 -1.89
C GLY A 35 -8.20 -3.01 -1.17
N VAL A 36 -7.49 -2.15 -1.90
CA VAL A 36 -6.84 -0.95 -1.35
C VAL A 36 -7.87 -0.01 -0.71
N LYS A 37 -8.99 0.25 -1.40
CA LYS A 37 -10.08 1.09 -0.88
C LYS A 37 -10.70 0.52 0.39
N LYS A 38 -10.84 -0.81 0.49
CA LYS A 38 -11.33 -1.47 1.71
C LYS A 38 -10.39 -1.27 2.88
N ASP A 39 -9.07 -1.39 2.69
CA ASP A 39 -8.10 -1.15 3.75
C ASP A 39 -8.14 0.32 4.20
N ILE A 40 -8.13 1.27 3.27
CA ILE A 40 -8.24 2.70 3.59
C ILE A 40 -9.53 2.99 4.37
N ALA A 41 -10.68 2.50 3.90
CA ALA A 41 -11.96 2.69 4.57
C ALA A 41 -11.98 2.10 5.99
N HIS A 42 -11.35 0.94 6.20
CA HIS A 42 -11.19 0.35 7.54
C HIS A 42 -10.38 1.26 8.45
N TYR A 43 -9.20 1.70 8.03
CA TYR A 43 -8.32 2.52 8.88
C TYR A 43 -8.83 3.95 9.08
N MET A 44 -9.69 4.46 8.19
CA MET A 44 -10.38 5.74 8.40
C MET A 44 -11.29 5.72 9.64
N THR A 45 -11.71 4.55 10.12
CA THR A 45 -12.54 4.43 11.35
C THR A 45 -11.83 4.93 12.61
N TYR A 46 -10.49 5.01 12.59
CA TYR A 46 -9.70 5.61 13.67
C TYR A 46 -9.77 7.14 13.71
N GLY A 47 -10.35 7.78 12.68
CA GLY A 47 -10.54 9.24 12.63
C GLY A 47 -9.24 10.04 12.53
N LYS A 48 -8.20 9.46 11.93
CA LYS A 48 -6.87 10.06 11.76
C LYS A 48 -6.48 10.07 10.28
N PRO A 49 -5.66 11.06 9.83
CA PRO A 49 -4.97 11.00 8.55
C PRO A 49 -4.22 9.67 8.39
N ILE A 50 -4.12 9.17 7.16
CA ILE A 50 -3.47 7.90 6.84
C ILE A 50 -2.17 8.16 6.11
N TRP A 51 -1.12 7.45 6.52
CA TRP A 51 0.10 7.28 5.75
C TRP A 51 0.20 5.82 5.32
N VAL A 52 0.20 5.58 4.01
CA VAL A 52 0.46 4.26 3.44
C VAL A 52 1.97 4.06 3.40
N THR A 53 2.55 3.62 4.52
CA THR A 53 4.01 3.55 4.68
C THR A 53 4.64 2.42 3.87
N GLU A 54 3.84 1.44 3.48
CA GLU A 54 4.20 0.42 2.50
C GLU A 54 2.98 0.04 1.67
N PHE A 55 3.11 -0.04 0.34
CA PHE A 55 2.15 -0.77 -0.48
C PHE A 55 2.83 -1.72 -1.46
N ALA A 56 2.19 -2.85 -1.75
CA ALA A 56 2.65 -3.82 -2.74
C ALA A 56 1.51 -4.59 -3.42
N CYS A 57 1.72 -4.99 -4.68
CA CYS A 57 0.81 -5.88 -5.41
C CYS A 57 0.95 -7.30 -4.85
N VAL A 58 -0.04 -7.74 -4.08
CA VAL A 58 -0.08 -9.05 -3.44
C VAL A 58 -1.51 -9.59 -3.44
N ASN A 59 -1.71 -10.82 -3.90
CA ASN A 59 -2.96 -11.52 -3.67
C ASN A 59 -2.95 -12.09 -2.24
N ASP A 60 -3.81 -11.53 -1.39
CA ASP A 60 -3.87 -11.84 0.04
C ASP A 60 -5.10 -12.67 0.45
N HIS A 61 -5.93 -13.10 -0.50
CA HIS A 61 -7.18 -13.82 -0.22
C HIS A 61 -6.95 -15.20 0.44
N ASP A 62 -6.01 -16.00 -0.10
CA ASP A 62 -5.70 -17.36 0.36
C ASP A 62 -4.20 -17.54 0.65
N GLY A 63 -3.56 -16.49 1.18
CA GLY A 63 -2.14 -16.53 1.50
C GLY A 63 -1.48 -15.16 1.38
N PHE A 64 -0.19 -15.16 1.11
CA PHE A 64 0.55 -13.95 0.76
C PHE A 64 1.32 -14.28 -0.52
N VAL A 65 0.70 -14.01 -1.66
CA VAL A 65 1.24 -14.36 -2.98
C VAL A 65 1.53 -13.07 -3.74
N PRO A 66 2.81 -12.63 -3.82
CA PRO A 66 3.16 -11.45 -4.60
C PRO A 66 2.75 -11.59 -6.07
N CYS A 67 2.28 -10.49 -6.67
CA CYS A 67 1.99 -10.47 -8.09
C CYS A 67 3.28 -10.75 -8.88
N THR A 68 3.17 -11.50 -9.98
CA THR A 68 4.31 -11.87 -10.84
C THR A 68 4.11 -11.49 -12.30
N ASP A 69 2.89 -11.12 -12.69
CA ASP A 69 2.62 -10.59 -14.03
C ASP A 69 2.95 -9.08 -14.05
N GLN A 70 3.90 -8.68 -14.90
CA GLN A 70 4.35 -7.28 -14.98
C GLN A 70 3.22 -6.34 -15.42
N LYS A 71 2.29 -6.81 -16.27
CA LYS A 71 1.17 -5.98 -16.73
C LYS A 71 0.15 -5.77 -15.61
N GLU A 72 -0.14 -6.80 -14.80
CA GLU A 72 -0.94 -6.69 -13.57
C GLU A 72 -0.32 -5.67 -12.60
N ILE A 73 0.99 -5.76 -12.35
CA ILE A 73 1.71 -4.82 -11.49
C ILE A 73 1.64 -3.39 -12.03
N ASN A 74 1.85 -3.20 -13.33
CA ASN A 74 1.80 -1.87 -13.94
C ASN A 74 0.40 -1.26 -13.78
N ASN A 75 -0.64 -2.02 -14.09
CA ASN A 75 -2.03 -1.58 -13.92
C ASN A 75 -2.34 -1.27 -12.45
N PHE A 76 -1.89 -2.10 -11.53
CA PHE A 76 -2.08 -1.87 -10.10
C PHE A 76 -1.46 -0.55 -9.64
N ILE A 77 -0.22 -0.26 -10.06
CA ILE A 77 0.45 1.02 -9.76
C ILE A 77 -0.33 2.19 -10.39
N ASP A 78 -0.73 2.05 -11.66
CA ASP A 78 -1.48 3.07 -12.40
C ASP A 78 -2.88 3.35 -11.84
N ASP A 79 -3.49 2.40 -11.15
CA ASP A 79 -4.79 2.56 -10.49
C ASP A 79 -4.66 3.11 -9.07
N VAL A 80 -3.66 2.65 -8.31
CA VAL A 80 -3.51 2.96 -6.88
C VAL A 80 -2.92 4.34 -6.63
N VAL A 81 -1.93 4.77 -7.42
CA VAL A 81 -1.32 6.10 -7.25
C VAL A 81 -2.36 7.22 -7.43
N PRO A 82 -3.17 7.24 -8.52
CA PRO A 82 -4.23 8.25 -8.65
C PRO A 82 -5.27 8.21 -7.54
N TYR A 83 -5.57 7.02 -7.01
CA TYR A 83 -6.48 6.92 -5.87
C TYR A 83 -5.89 7.59 -4.63
N PHE A 84 -4.63 7.29 -4.26
CA PHE A 84 -3.97 7.93 -3.13
C PHE A 84 -3.87 9.45 -3.28
N GLU A 85 -3.59 9.96 -4.47
CA GLU A 85 -3.55 11.40 -4.76
C GLU A 85 -4.93 12.07 -4.64
N SER A 86 -6.01 11.32 -4.91
CA SER A 86 -7.39 11.85 -4.87
C SER A 86 -8.09 11.69 -3.52
N GLU A 87 -7.62 10.79 -2.66
CA GLU A 87 -8.26 10.45 -1.40
C GLU A 87 -7.83 11.44 -0.29
N PRO A 88 -8.73 12.32 0.18
CA PRO A 88 -8.36 13.40 1.11
C PRO A 88 -7.86 12.91 2.48
N ASN A 89 -8.07 11.64 2.83
CA ASN A 89 -7.57 11.06 4.08
C ASN A 89 -6.18 10.42 3.94
N VAL A 90 -5.67 10.24 2.72
CA VAL A 90 -4.31 9.73 2.48
C VAL A 90 -3.36 10.91 2.29
N TYR A 91 -2.48 11.12 3.27
CA TYR A 91 -1.56 12.26 3.30
C TYR A 91 -0.16 11.92 2.78
N ALA A 92 0.20 10.64 2.77
CA ALA A 92 1.46 10.16 2.24
C ALA A 92 1.32 8.70 1.83
N TYR A 93 2.09 8.28 0.83
CA TYR A 93 2.21 6.88 0.43
C TYR A 93 3.65 6.57 0.00
N ALA A 94 4.07 5.32 0.17
CA ALA A 94 5.41 4.87 -0.19
C ALA A 94 5.38 3.45 -0.77
N TYR A 95 6.01 3.31 -1.94
CA TYR A 95 6.24 2.03 -2.61
C TYR A 95 7.09 1.11 -1.72
N SER A 96 6.61 -0.10 -1.41
CA SER A 96 7.41 -1.02 -0.60
C SER A 96 8.56 -1.60 -1.43
N ASN A 97 9.79 -1.51 -0.92
CA ASN A 97 10.96 -2.18 -1.48
C ASN A 97 11.50 -3.25 -0.51
N GLY A 98 10.60 -3.80 0.31
CA GLY A 98 10.91 -4.88 1.25
C GLY A 98 11.20 -6.21 0.57
N LEU A 99 11.81 -7.14 1.32
CA LEU A 99 12.02 -8.51 0.85
C LEU A 99 10.71 -9.31 0.87
N GLY A 100 10.64 -10.40 0.08
CA GLY A 100 9.49 -11.30 0.06
C GLY A 100 8.33 -10.85 -0.85
N LEU A 101 8.56 -9.86 -1.72
CA LEU A 101 7.59 -9.32 -2.68
C LEU A 101 7.77 -9.88 -4.10
N GLY A 102 8.47 -11.00 -4.24
CA GLY A 102 8.82 -11.59 -5.53
C GLY A 102 9.90 -10.81 -6.28
N ASP A 103 10.20 -11.23 -7.51
CA ASP A 103 11.33 -10.71 -8.29
C ASP A 103 10.90 -9.68 -9.37
N VAL A 104 9.59 -9.45 -9.52
CA VAL A 104 9.03 -8.50 -10.51
C VAL A 104 8.63 -7.17 -9.87
N TRP A 105 8.17 -7.20 -8.62
CA TRP A 105 7.85 -6.01 -7.84
C TRP A 105 9.04 -5.07 -7.55
N PRO A 106 10.27 -5.53 -7.23
CA PRO A 106 11.34 -4.65 -6.78
C PRO A 106 11.52 -3.39 -7.63
N LEU A 107 11.65 -2.23 -6.99
CA LEU A 107 11.72 -0.93 -7.66
C LEU A 107 13.00 -0.77 -8.50
N MET A 108 14.05 -1.50 -8.11
CA MET A 108 15.37 -1.49 -8.75
C MET A 108 15.67 -2.85 -9.37
N ASN A 109 16.33 -2.85 -10.53
CA ASN A 109 17.02 -4.00 -11.11
C ASN A 109 18.51 -3.64 -11.24
N GLY A 110 19.31 -4.09 -10.25
CA GLY A 110 20.68 -3.63 -10.08
C GLY A 110 20.74 -2.11 -9.85
N ASP A 111 21.58 -1.43 -10.63
CA ASP A 111 21.79 0.02 -10.53
C ASP A 111 20.78 0.86 -11.35
N SER A 112 19.72 0.23 -11.87
CA SER A 112 18.73 0.88 -12.72
C SER A 112 17.31 0.66 -12.19
N LEU A 113 16.38 1.57 -12.49
CA LEU A 113 14.96 1.35 -12.21
C LEU A 113 14.47 0.12 -12.98
N SER A 114 13.74 -0.76 -12.29
CA SER A 114 13.01 -1.87 -12.93
C SER A 114 11.84 -1.33 -13.78
N GLU A 115 11.11 -2.20 -14.47
CA GLU A 115 9.88 -1.78 -15.12
C GLU A 115 8.85 -1.26 -14.11
N SER A 116 8.63 -1.99 -13.01
CA SER A 116 7.78 -1.55 -11.89
C SER A 116 8.21 -0.20 -11.31
N GLY A 117 9.53 0.02 -11.14
CA GLY A 117 10.06 1.29 -10.66
C GLY A 117 9.86 2.46 -11.63
N ARG A 118 9.99 2.21 -12.94
CA ARG A 118 9.67 3.22 -13.97
C ARG A 118 8.17 3.51 -14.05
N THR A 119 7.32 2.51 -13.87
CA THR A 119 5.86 2.70 -13.81
C THR A 119 5.50 3.56 -12.61
N TYR A 120 6.05 3.29 -11.43
CA TYR A 120 5.83 4.12 -10.24
C TYR A 120 6.30 5.55 -10.45
N LEU A 121 7.52 5.75 -10.98
CA LEU A 121 8.04 7.08 -11.31
C LEU A 121 7.11 7.82 -12.28
N ALA A 122 6.66 7.16 -13.35
CA ALA A 122 5.77 7.75 -14.34
C ALA A 122 4.39 8.10 -13.76
N ALA A 123 3.88 7.31 -12.82
CA ALA A 123 2.60 7.57 -12.16
C ALA A 123 2.67 8.80 -11.25
N ILE A 124 3.68 8.90 -10.39
CA ILE A 124 3.83 10.02 -9.44
C ILE A 124 4.20 11.34 -10.16
N SER A 125 4.94 11.28 -11.27
CA SER A 125 5.27 12.47 -12.10
C SER A 125 4.06 13.15 -12.75
N ARG A 126 2.85 12.58 -12.64
CA ARG A 126 1.61 13.25 -13.10
C ARG A 126 1.16 14.36 -12.15
N TYR A 127 1.66 14.36 -10.91
CA TYR A 127 1.20 15.22 -9.83
C TYR A 127 2.25 16.27 -9.40
N HIS A 128 3.52 16.07 -9.78
CA HIS A 128 4.65 16.96 -9.48
C HIS A 128 5.61 17.11 -10.67
#